data_AF-A0A0D0E7C1-F1
#
_entry.id   AF-A0A0D0E7C1-F1
#
_cell.length_a   1.000
_cell.length_b   1.000
_cell.length_c   1.000
_cell.angle_alpha   90.00
_cell.angle_beta   90.00
_cell.angle_gamma   90.00
#
_symmetry.space_group_name_H-M   'P 1'
#
loop_
_entity.id
_entity.type
_entity.pdbx_description
1 polymer ?
#
loop_
_entity_poly.entity_id
_entity_poly.type
_entity_poly.pdbx_seq_one_letter_code
_entity_poly.pdbx_strand_id
1 'polypeptide(L)'
;MGNCCISNNIKECTLHLWEIGWTNEDISFASNVSCLSLYFWEALFNELCTVTQPPSLLQGLTSILTQTLLTACEELYAQESDLYLDKVITWLALVHDIEISPSTLSCNLKEASLT
;
A
#
# COMPACT_ATOMS: atom_id res chain seq x y z
N MET A 1 -15.68 -3.20 11.77
CA MET A 1 -16.27 -2.74 10.49
C MET A 1 -15.57 -3.48 9.38
N GLY A 2 -16.25 -4.43 8.75
CA GLY A 2 -15.66 -5.23 7.68
C GLY A 2 -15.60 -4.42 6.40
N ASN A 3 -14.42 -4.29 5.80
CA ASN A 3 -14.28 -3.79 4.44
C ASN A 3 -14.88 -4.85 3.51
N CYS A 4 -16.16 -4.71 3.18
CA CYS A 4 -16.79 -5.51 2.14
C CYS A 4 -16.25 -5.02 0.80
N CYS A 5 -15.19 -5.66 0.30
CA CYS A 5 -14.69 -5.42 -1.04
C CYS A 5 -15.78 -5.84 -2.04
N ILE A 6 -16.38 -4.87 -2.72
CA ILE A 6 -17.28 -5.14 -3.84
C ILE A 6 -16.46 -5.83 -4.93
N SER A 7 -16.98 -6.94 -5.47
CA SER A 7 -16.27 -7.74 -6.47
C SER A 7 -16.00 -6.93 -7.75
N ASN A 8 -14.84 -7.17 -8.38
CA ASN A 8 -14.46 -6.44 -9.59
C ASN A 8 -15.50 -6.59 -10.73
N ASN A 9 -16.14 -7.75 -10.82
CA ASN A 9 -17.20 -8.00 -11.81
C ASN A 9 -18.35 -6.99 -11.68
N ILE A 10 -18.81 -6.71 -10.45
CA ILE A 10 -19.87 -5.70 -10.23
C ILE A 10 -19.38 -4.33 -10.69
N LYS A 11 -18.12 -3.97 -10.41
CA LYS A 11 -17.57 -2.68 -10.81
C LYS A 11 -17.46 -2.52 -12.33
N GLU A 12 -16.95 -3.55 -13.01
CA GLU A 12 -16.85 -3.60 -14.47
C GLU A 12 -18.24 -3.54 -15.12
N CYS A 13 -19.21 -4.30 -14.62
CA CYS A 13 -20.60 -4.25 -15.09
C CYS A 13 -21.21 -2.86 -14.91
N THR A 14 -20.99 -2.20 -13.77
CA THR A 14 -21.54 -0.85 -13.54
C THR A 14 -20.96 0.19 -14.49
N LEU A 15 -19.66 0.12 -14.79
CA LEU A 15 -19.03 1.03 -15.75
C LEU A 15 -19.50 0.75 -17.18
N HIS A 16 -19.67 -0.52 -17.55
CA HIS A 16 -20.18 -0.86 -18.88
C HIS A 16 -21.62 -0.36 -19.09
N LEU A 17 -22.49 -0.48 -18.09
CA LEU A 17 -23.84 0.10 -18.14
C LEU A 17 -23.82 1.61 -18.27
N TRP A 18 -22.88 2.28 -17.60
CA TRP A 18 -22.66 3.72 -17.73
C TRP A 18 -22.23 4.11 -19.14
N GLU A 19 -21.28 3.39 -19.76
CA GLU A 19 -20.83 3.63 -21.14
C GLU A 19 -21.97 3.49 -22.16
N ILE A 20 -22.92 2.58 -21.90
CA ILE A 20 -24.11 2.37 -22.75
C ILE A 20 -25.14 3.51 -22.56
N GLY A 21 -24.94 4.40 -21.58
CA GLY A 21 -25.77 5.58 -21.33
C GLY A 21 -26.90 5.37 -20.33
N TRP A 22 -26.80 4.35 -19.46
CA TRP A 22 -27.76 4.16 -18.37
C TRP A 22 -27.62 5.26 -17.31
N THR A 23 -28.72 5.57 -16.63
CA THR A 23 -28.70 6.55 -15.55
C THR A 23 -28.10 5.96 -14.27
N ASN A 24 -27.43 6.80 -13.48
CA ASN A 24 -26.79 6.37 -12.24
C ASN A 24 -27.77 5.78 -11.22
N GLU A 25 -29.01 6.24 -11.24
CA GLU A 25 -30.10 5.75 -10.38
C GLU A 25 -30.50 4.32 -10.78
N ASP A 26 -30.62 4.05 -12.08
CA ASP A 26 -30.93 2.71 -12.60
C ASP A 26 -29.77 1.72 -12.36
N ILE A 27 -28.52 2.17 -12.55
CA ILE A 27 -27.32 1.36 -12.31
C ILE A 27 -27.19 1.03 -10.81
N SER A 28 -27.41 2.02 -9.96
CA SER A 28 -27.39 1.88 -8.49
C SER A 28 -28.43 0.87 -8.02
N PHE A 29 -29.65 0.96 -8.56
CA PHE A 29 -30.74 0.03 -8.27
C PHE A 29 -30.43 -1.39 -8.76
N ALA A 30 -29.97 -1.54 -10.01
CA ALA A 30 -29.70 -2.85 -10.61
C ALA A 30 -28.50 -3.59 -9.97
N SER A 31 -27.49 -2.84 -9.54
CA SER A 31 -26.25 -3.40 -8.98
C SER A 31 -26.25 -3.45 -7.45
N ASN A 32 -27.29 -2.88 -6.80
CA ASN A 32 -27.40 -2.75 -5.35
C ASN A 32 -26.17 -2.06 -4.71
N VAL A 33 -25.65 -1.03 -5.39
CA VAL A 33 -24.46 -0.26 -5.01
C VAL A 33 -24.85 1.21 -4.86
N SER A 34 -24.27 1.92 -3.90
CA SER A 34 -24.57 3.34 -3.70
C SER A 34 -24.11 4.22 -4.86
N CYS A 35 -24.86 5.28 -5.19
CA CYS A 35 -24.45 6.26 -6.20
C CYS A 35 -23.07 6.88 -5.91
N LEU A 36 -22.71 7.06 -4.63
CA LEU A 36 -21.40 7.56 -4.21
C LEU A 36 -20.26 6.62 -4.63
N SER A 37 -20.48 5.30 -4.56
CA SER A 37 -19.50 4.32 -5.03
C SER A 37 -19.33 4.35 -6.55
N LEU A 38 -20.41 4.59 -7.29
CA LEU A 38 -20.36 4.75 -8.75
C LEU A 38 -19.53 5.98 -9.15
N TYR A 39 -19.78 7.15 -8.54
CA TYR A 39 -18.97 8.35 -8.78
C TYR A 39 -17.50 8.13 -8.45
N PHE A 40 -17.21 7.40 -7.36
CA PHE A 40 -15.84 7.09 -6.99
C PHE A 40 -15.15 6.17 -8.01
N TRP A 41 -15.85 5.17 -8.54
CA TRP A 41 -15.28 4.28 -9.56
C TRP A 41 -15.12 4.97 -10.91
N GLU A 42 -16.03 5.86 -11.30
CA GLU A 42 -15.88 6.68 -12.50
C GLU A 42 -14.64 7.60 -12.38
N ALA A 43 -14.47 8.27 -11.24
CA ALA A 43 -13.30 9.11 -10.98
C ALA A 43 -12.00 8.30 -11.03
N LEU A 44 -11.96 7.14 -10.38
CA LEU A 44 -10.82 6.22 -10.42
C LEU A 44 -10.54 5.71 -11.84
N PHE A 45 -11.57 5.34 -12.60
CA PHE A 45 -11.41 4.84 -13.96
C PHE A 45 -10.89 5.93 -14.90
N ASN A 46 -11.37 7.16 -14.78
CA ASN A 46 -10.85 8.29 -15.56
C ASN A 46 -9.40 8.66 -15.21
N GLU A 47 -9.00 8.50 -13.94
CA GLU A 47 -7.64 8.84 -13.48
C GLU A 47 -6.62 7.72 -13.78
N LEU A 48 -7.01 6.45 -13.62
CA LEU A 48 -6.10 5.31 -13.62
C LEU A 48 -6.38 4.26 -14.72
N CYS A 49 -7.41 4.47 -15.55
CA CYS A 49 -7.92 3.47 -16.51
C CYS A 49 -8.23 2.11 -15.88
N THR A 50 -8.49 2.07 -14.57
CA THR A 50 -8.72 0.82 -13.84
C THR A 50 -9.75 0.99 -12.73
N VAL A 51 -10.54 -0.08 -12.53
CA VAL A 51 -11.61 -0.14 -11.51
C VAL A 51 -11.17 -0.89 -10.25
N THR A 52 -10.00 -1.51 -10.33
CA THR A 52 -9.33 -2.05 -9.16
C THR A 52 -8.86 -0.88 -8.33
N GLN A 53 -9.32 -0.83 -7.08
CA GLN A 53 -8.76 0.11 -6.15
C GLN A 53 -7.28 -0.26 -6.01
N PRO A 54 -6.32 0.66 -6.25
CA PRO A 54 -4.94 0.40 -5.87
C PRO A 54 -4.94 0.00 -4.40
N PRO A 55 -4.10 -0.96 -3.99
CA PRO A 55 -4.05 -1.40 -2.60
C PRO A 55 -4.00 -0.15 -1.72
N SER A 56 -4.99 -0.02 -0.84
CA SER A 56 -5.14 1.16 -0.01
C SER A 56 -3.79 1.47 0.63
N LEU A 57 -3.32 2.70 0.53
CA LEU A 57 -2.15 3.24 1.26
C LEU A 57 -2.27 3.12 2.79
N LEU A 58 -3.33 2.45 3.28
CA LEU A 58 -3.48 1.92 4.62
C LEU A 58 -2.85 0.53 4.79
N GLN A 59 -1.91 0.12 3.92
CA GLN A 59 -0.74 -0.57 4.47
C GLN A 59 -0.03 0.49 5.30
N GLY A 60 -0.17 0.41 6.63
CA GLY A 60 0.40 1.40 7.55
C GLY A 60 1.78 1.77 7.07
N LEU A 61 1.97 3.08 6.81
CA LEU A 61 3.13 3.72 6.20
C LEU A 61 4.31 2.76 6.26
N THR A 62 4.56 2.05 5.16
CA THR A 62 5.69 1.11 5.11
C THR A 62 6.86 1.95 5.57
N SER A 63 7.39 1.65 6.77
CA SER A 63 8.47 2.40 7.36
C SER A 63 9.71 2.09 6.54
N ILE A 64 9.72 2.53 5.30
CA ILE A 64 10.89 2.61 4.45
C ILE A 64 11.80 3.49 5.28
N LEU A 65 12.75 2.85 5.96
CA LEU A 65 13.93 3.52 6.47
C LEU A 65 14.37 4.44 5.34
N THR A 66 14.32 5.76 5.56
CA THR A 66 14.72 6.74 4.56
C THR A 66 15.99 6.26 3.90
N GLN A 67 16.12 6.39 2.58
CA GLN A 67 17.26 5.84 1.82
C GLN A 67 18.63 6.11 2.50
N THR A 68 18.78 7.26 3.17
CA THR A 68 19.92 7.62 4.01
C THR A 68 20.23 6.63 5.14
N LEU A 69 19.22 6.14 5.86
CA LEU A 69 19.37 5.15 6.93
C LEU A 69 19.67 3.76 6.37
N LEU A 70 19.13 3.40 5.20
CA LEU A 70 19.52 2.18 4.51
C LEU A 70 21.01 2.22 4.15
N THR A 71 21.50 3.31 3.55
CA THR A 71 22.93 3.49 3.27
C THR A 71 23.79 3.46 4.54
N ALA A 72 23.32 4.03 5.65
CA ALA A 72 24.06 3.98 6.91
C ALA A 72 24.10 2.55 7.51
N CYS A 73 23.02 1.78 7.36
CA CYS A 73 23.01 0.35 7.70
C CYS A 73 23.96 -0.45 6.78
N GLU A 74 24.02 -0.13 5.48
CA GLU A 74 24.95 -0.76 4.53
C GLU A 74 26.42 -0.52 4.91
N GLU A 75 26.78 0.72 5.26
CA GLU A 75 28.13 1.06 5.72
C GLU A 75 28.51 0.29 7.00
N LEU A 76 27.56 0.14 7.92
CA LEU A 76 27.74 -0.67 9.12
C LEU A 76 27.97 -2.14 8.81
N TYR A 77 27.14 -2.73 7.94
CA TYR A 77 27.30 -4.13 7.50
C TYR A 77 28.59 -4.35 6.70
N ALA A 78 29.06 -3.35 5.95
CA ALA A 78 30.33 -3.39 5.25
C ALA A 78 31.53 -3.36 6.20
N GLN A 79 31.39 -2.67 7.35
CA GLN A 79 32.44 -2.59 8.38
C GLN A 79 32.46 -3.84 9.29
N GLU A 80 31.29 -4.40 9.62
CA GLU A 80 31.16 -5.64 10.39
C GLU A 80 30.05 -6.54 9.80
N SER A 81 30.46 -7.51 8.97
CA SER A 81 29.54 -8.43 8.27
C SER A 81 28.72 -9.35 9.18
N ASP A 82 29.12 -9.51 10.45
CA ASP A 82 28.50 -10.41 11.41
C ASP A 82 27.59 -9.68 12.42
N LEU A 83 27.18 -8.44 12.10
CA LEU A 83 26.26 -7.66 12.93
C LEU A 83 24.88 -8.30 13.00
N TYR A 84 24.58 -8.86 14.18
CA TYR A 84 23.25 -9.39 14.49
C TYR A 84 22.20 -8.27 14.47
N LEU A 85 20.99 -8.60 14.01
CA LEU A 85 19.88 -7.65 13.83
C LEU A 85 19.60 -6.79 15.08
N ASP A 86 19.74 -7.38 16.27
CA ASP A 86 19.56 -6.71 17.56
C ASP A 86 20.58 -5.57 17.82
N LYS A 87 21.81 -5.72 17.33
CA LYS A 87 22.83 -4.67 17.42
C LYS A 87 22.53 -3.50 16.49
N VAL A 88 21.99 -3.77 15.30
CA VAL A 88 21.58 -2.74 14.35
C VAL A 88 20.39 -1.94 14.90
N ILE A 89 19.44 -2.62 15.53
CA ILE A 89 18.31 -1.96 16.23
C ILE A 89 18.84 -1.08 17.37
N THR A 90 19.76 -1.60 18.17
CA THR A 90 20.38 -0.84 19.27
C THR A 90 21.15 0.38 18.74
N TRP A 91 21.87 0.24 17.63
CA TRP A 91 22.58 1.35 17.00
C TRP A 91 21.64 2.40 16.41
N LEU A 92 20.55 1.99 15.73
CA LEU A 92 19.52 2.90 15.22
C LEU A 92 18.85 3.70 16.35
N ALA A 93 18.58 3.05 17.48
CA ALA A 93 18.04 3.72 18.66
C ALA A 93 19.04 4.70 19.28
N LEU A 94 20.32 4.35 19.39
CA LEU A 94 21.33 5.18 20.04
C LEU A 94 21.85 6.35 19.19
N VAL A 95 22.01 6.13 17.88
CA VAL A 95 22.64 7.11 16.97
C VAL A 95 21.62 7.95 16.25
N HIS A 96 20.46 7.37 15.92
CA HIS A 96 19.44 8.03 15.11
C HIS A 96 18.14 8.32 15.88
N ASP A 97 18.01 7.89 17.15
CA ASP A 97 16.79 8.03 17.97
C ASP A 97 15.56 7.39 17.30
N ILE A 98 15.79 6.28 16.58
CA ILE A 98 14.74 5.56 15.86
C ILE A 98 14.51 4.19 16.47
N GLU A 99 13.36 4.02 17.11
CA GLU A 99 12.91 2.71 17.58
C GLU A 99 12.19 1.96 16.45
N ILE A 100 12.81 0.88 15.97
CA ILE A 100 12.25 0.02 14.92
C ILE A 100 12.14 -1.41 15.42
N SER A 101 11.04 -2.07 15.08
CA SER A 101 10.86 -3.49 15.40
C SER A 101 11.81 -4.37 14.59
N PRO A 102 12.33 -5.48 15.16
CA PRO A 102 13.19 -6.41 14.42
C PRO A 102 12.57 -6.93 13.11
N SER A 103 11.26 -7.20 13.12
CA SER A 103 10.52 -7.62 11.93
C SER A 103 10.50 -6.55 10.83
N THR A 104 10.33 -5.28 11.20
CA THR A 104 10.31 -4.16 10.25
C THR A 104 11.70 -3.95 9.65
N LEU A 105 12.75 -4.00 10.48
CA LEU A 105 14.13 -3.90 10.01
C LEU A 105 14.46 -5.06 9.05
N SER A 106 14.07 -6.29 9.38
CA SER A 106 14.30 -7.45 8.51
C SER A 106 13.56 -7.35 7.17
N CYS A 107 12.32 -6.86 7.16
CA CYS A 107 11.60 -6.59 5.91
C CYS A 107 12.31 -5.53 5.07
N ASN A 108 12.74 -4.43 5.68
CA ASN A 108 13.44 -3.35 4.99
C ASN A 108 14.79 -3.81 4.39
N LEU A 109 15.54 -4.63 5.12
CA LEU A 109 16.82 -5.18 4.63
C LEU A 109 16.63 -6.15 3.46
N LYS A 110 15.55 -6.96 3.48
CA LYS A 110 15.18 -7.83 2.35
C LYS A 110 14.76 -7.04 1.12
N GLU A 111 13.98 -5.96 1.30
CA GLU A 111 13.61 -5.07 0.19
C GLU A 111 14.84 -4.35 -0.39
N ALA A 112 15.82 -4.00 0.45
CA ALA A 112 17.10 -3.41 0.04
C ALA A 112 18.10 -4.43 -0.56
N SER A 113 17.74 -5.71 -0.67
CA SER A 113 18.61 -6.79 -1.17
C SER A 113 19.92 -7.00 -0.38
N LEU A 114 19.91 -6.67 0.92
CA LEU A 114 21.09 -6.80 1.79
C LEU A 114 21.18 -8.14 2.52
N THR A 115 20.11 -8.96 2.46
CA THR A 115 20.02 -10.32 3.00
C THR A 115 19.06 -11.16 2.17
#